data_AF-A0A7Y8CRD6-F1
#
_entry.id   AF-A0A7Y8CRD6-F1
#
_cell.length_a   1.000
_cell.length_b   1.000
_cell.length_c   1.000
_cell.angle_alpha   90.00
_cell.angle_beta   90.00
_cell.angle_gamma   90.00
#
_symmetry.space_group_name_H-M   'P 1'
#
loop_
_entity.id
_entity.type
_entity.pdbx_description
1 polymer ?
#
loop_
_entity_poly.entity_id
_entity_poly.type
_entity_poly.pdbx_seq_one_letter_code
_entity_poly.pdbx_strand_id
1 'polypeptide(L)'
;MRQRVIACPIIQNQGQYLLCKMPQDRGVFPGQWALSGGGIEPGETMAEGLRREIREELGEALIISHIEPWTFRDDVRVKTYADGSKEQVYMIYLMFDCVSENREITINEEFEQYAWVSPQDLANYDLNEATAATFRDKGLL
;
A
#
# COMPACT_ATOMS: atom_id res chain seq x y z
N MET A 1 -7.95 6.84 -21.11
CA MET A 1 -7.77 6.85 -19.64
C MET A 1 -7.61 5.41 -19.19
N ARG A 2 -6.44 5.07 -18.65
CA ARG A 2 -6.18 3.72 -18.15
C ARG A 2 -6.94 3.51 -16.84
N GLN A 3 -7.51 2.32 -16.67
CA GLN A 3 -8.17 1.90 -15.44
C GLN A 3 -7.35 0.80 -14.77
N ARG A 4 -7.23 0.81 -13.45
CA ARG A 4 -6.64 -0.29 -12.67
C ARG A 4 -7.47 -0.59 -11.43
N VAL A 5 -7.55 -1.87 -11.09
CA VAL A 5 -8.00 -2.32 -9.77
C VAL A 5 -6.76 -2.62 -8.94
N ILE A 6 -6.66 -1.99 -7.78
CA ILE A 6 -5.50 -2.04 -6.90
C ILE A 6 -5.88 -2.79 -5.62
N ALA A 7 -5.07 -3.75 -5.20
CA ALA A 7 -5.25 -4.47 -3.95
C ALA A 7 -4.26 -3.91 -2.90
N CYS A 8 -4.78 -3.35 -1.81
CA CYS A 8 -3.98 -2.67 -0.79
C CYS A 8 -4.13 -3.35 0.57
N PRO A 9 -3.05 -3.89 1.15
CA PRO A 9 -3.09 -4.48 2.48
C PRO A 9 -2.87 -3.43 3.57
N ILE A 10 -3.72 -3.43 4.59
CA ILE A 10 -3.53 -2.72 5.85
C ILE A 10 -2.96 -3.73 6.84
N ILE A 11 -1.63 -3.86 6.84
CA ILE A 11 -0.94 -4.91 7.61
C ILE A 11 -0.72 -4.44 9.04
N GLN A 12 -1.30 -5.18 9.99
CA GLN A 12 -1.11 -4.99 11.42
C GLN A 12 -0.29 -6.13 12.01
N ASN A 13 0.59 -5.79 12.94
CA ASN A 13 1.23 -6.75 13.84
C ASN A 13 1.39 -6.13 15.24
N GLN A 14 0.88 -6.81 16.27
CA GLN A 14 1.01 -6.37 17.67
C GLN A 14 0.60 -4.89 17.89
N GLY A 15 -0.51 -4.47 17.27
CA GLY A 15 -1.06 -3.12 17.42
C GLY A 15 -0.36 -2.03 16.59
N GLN A 16 0.66 -2.36 15.81
CA GLN A 16 1.34 -1.43 14.91
C GLN A 16 1.05 -1.77 13.45
N TYR A 17 1.09 -0.75 12.59
CA TYR A 17 0.79 -0.84 11.17
C TYR A 17 2.04 -0.65 10.34
N LEU A 18 2.19 -1.44 9.28
CA LEU A 18 3.30 -1.30 8.35
C LEU A 18 3.07 -0.08 7.44
N LEU A 19 4.09 0.78 7.35
CA LEU A 19 4.20 1.85 6.39
C LEU A 19 5.48 1.69 5.57
N CYS A 20 5.40 2.03 4.29
CA CYS A 20 6.53 2.02 3.37
C CYS A 20 6.74 3.42 2.81
N LYS A 21 7.99 3.88 2.73
CA LYS A 21 8.32 5.21 2.23
C LYS A 21 8.69 5.13 0.75
N MET A 22 7.98 5.87 -0.08
CA MET A 22 8.23 5.92 -1.51
C MET A 22 9.52 6.69 -1.81
N PRO A 23 10.29 6.31 -2.85
CA PRO A 23 11.45 7.07 -3.31
C PRO A 23 11.08 8.50 -3.69
N GLN A 24 12.06 9.40 -3.63
CA GLN A 24 11.84 10.81 -3.99
C GLN A 24 11.70 11.07 -5.50
N ASP A 25 12.19 10.17 -6.34
CA ASP A 25 12.36 10.39 -7.79
C ASP A 25 11.23 9.79 -8.65
N ARG A 26 10.32 8.99 -8.07
CA ARG A 26 9.32 8.21 -8.82
C ARG A 26 8.03 7.98 -8.02
N GLY A 27 7.00 7.50 -8.72
CA GLY A 27 5.72 7.11 -8.12
C GLY A 27 4.67 8.22 -8.13
N VAL A 28 3.58 8.00 -7.39
CA VAL A 28 2.45 8.96 -7.30
C VAL A 28 2.67 9.98 -6.17
N PHE A 29 3.44 9.60 -5.13
CA PHE A 29 3.64 10.40 -3.92
C PHE A 29 5.13 10.40 -3.49
N PRO A 30 5.98 11.20 -4.14
CA PRO A 30 7.44 11.13 -3.95
C PRO A 30 7.84 11.47 -2.51
N GLY A 31 8.62 10.58 -1.89
CA GLY A 31 9.16 10.77 -0.52
C GLY A 31 8.17 10.59 0.62
N GLN A 32 6.88 10.38 0.33
CA GLN A 32 5.83 10.22 1.33
C GLN A 32 5.70 8.76 1.80
N TRP A 33 5.13 8.58 2.98
CA TRP A 33 4.82 7.28 3.56
C TRP A 33 3.46 6.78 3.07
N ALA A 34 3.39 5.49 2.77
CA ALA A 34 2.28 4.87 2.07
C ALA A 34 1.96 3.49 2.64
N LEU A 35 0.74 3.04 2.42
CA LEU A 35 0.44 1.61 2.33
C LEU A 35 1.05 1.05 1.05
N SER A 36 1.48 -0.22 1.10
CA SER A 36 1.86 -1.00 -0.07
C SER A 36 0.64 -1.36 -0.92
N GLY A 37 0.88 -2.00 -2.06
CA GLY A 37 -0.15 -2.58 -2.91
C GLY A 37 -0.04 -2.15 -4.36
N GLY A 38 -0.38 -3.09 -5.23
CA GLY A 38 -0.35 -2.91 -6.66
C GLY A 38 -1.60 -3.47 -7.34
N GLY A 39 -1.50 -3.58 -8.66
CA GLY A 39 -2.69 -3.91 -9.45
C GLY A 39 -2.90 -5.40 -9.60
N ILE A 40 -4.16 -5.80 -9.59
CA ILE A 40 -4.55 -7.19 -9.86
C ILE A 40 -4.32 -7.48 -11.35
N GLU A 41 -3.68 -8.61 -11.65
CA GLU A 41 -3.39 -9.03 -13.02
C GLU A 41 -4.51 -9.95 -13.59
N PRO A 42 -4.64 -10.05 -14.92
CA PRO A 42 -5.63 -10.92 -15.54
C PRO A 42 -5.48 -12.39 -15.10
N GLY A 43 -6.58 -12.96 -14.60
CA GLY A 43 -6.62 -14.35 -14.14
C GLY A 43 -6.35 -14.53 -12.64
N GLU A 44 -5.97 -13.46 -11.92
CA GLU A 44 -5.85 -13.49 -10.46
C GLU A 44 -7.19 -13.21 -9.78
N THR A 45 -7.46 -13.91 -8.69
CA THR A 45 -8.39 -13.43 -7.67
C THR A 45 -7.78 -12.25 -6.90
N MET A 46 -8.63 -11.47 -6.22
CA MET A 46 -8.15 -10.34 -5.42
C MET A 46 -7.14 -10.76 -4.34
N ALA A 47 -7.37 -11.92 -3.71
CA ALA A 47 -6.47 -12.45 -2.68
C ALA A 47 -5.15 -12.94 -3.26
N GLU A 48 -5.15 -13.54 -4.46
CA GLU A 48 -3.91 -13.94 -5.14
C GLU A 48 -3.08 -12.73 -5.52
N GLY A 49 -3.68 -11.72 -6.15
CA GLY A 49 -3.01 -10.46 -6.49
C GLY A 49 -2.44 -9.78 -5.25
N LEU A 50 -3.24 -9.65 -4.18
CA LEU A 50 -2.77 -9.06 -2.91
C LEU A 50 -1.56 -9.81 -2.33
N ARG A 51 -1.56 -11.14 -2.36
CA ARG A 51 -0.44 -11.96 -1.86
C ARG A 51 0.80 -11.86 -2.74
N ARG A 52 0.63 -11.76 -4.06
CA ARG A 52 1.73 -11.52 -4.99
C ARG A 52 2.36 -10.15 -4.71
N GLU A 53 1.57 -9.10 -4.62
CA GLU A 53 2.05 -7.74 -4.33
C GLU A 53 2.79 -7.68 -3.00
N ILE A 54 2.24 -8.28 -1.92
CA ILE A 54 2.94 -8.38 -0.64
C ILE A 54 4.31 -9.07 -0.80
N ARG A 55 4.38 -10.16 -1.57
CA ARG A 55 5.63 -10.89 -1.78
C ARG A 55 6.66 -10.06 -2.56
N GLU A 56 6.22 -9.41 -3.64
CA GLU A 56 7.06 -8.61 -4.53
C GLU A 56 7.59 -7.35 -3.84
N GLU A 57 6.73 -6.68 -3.07
CA GLU A 57 7.04 -5.40 -2.45
C GLU A 57 7.64 -5.50 -1.05
N LEU A 58 7.29 -6.54 -0.28
CA LEU A 58 7.63 -6.67 1.15
C LEU A 58 8.43 -7.94 1.47
N GLY A 59 8.62 -8.83 0.51
CA GLY A 59 9.44 -10.03 0.60
C GLY A 59 8.70 -11.31 1.02
N GLU A 60 9.27 -12.47 0.68
CA GLU A 60 8.66 -13.78 0.93
C GLU A 60 8.64 -14.20 2.40
N ALA A 61 9.50 -13.61 3.22
CA ALA A 61 9.62 -13.93 4.65
C ALA A 61 8.46 -13.38 5.48
N LEU A 62 7.70 -12.41 4.96
CA LEU A 62 6.54 -11.87 5.66
C LEU A 62 5.37 -12.85 5.63
N ILE A 63 4.92 -13.30 6.80
CA ILE A 63 3.85 -14.28 6.93
C ILE A 63 2.55 -13.57 7.29
N ILE A 64 1.55 -13.64 6.41
CA ILE A 64 0.21 -13.06 6.60
C ILE A 64 -0.78 -14.16 7.01
N SER A 65 -1.20 -14.15 8.27
CA SER A 65 -2.11 -15.14 8.87
C SER A 65 -3.59 -14.86 8.59
N HIS A 66 -3.97 -13.59 8.45
CA HIS A 66 -5.35 -13.19 8.18
C HIS A 66 -5.42 -12.18 7.04
N ILE A 67 -6.41 -12.33 6.16
CA ILE A 67 -6.75 -11.39 5.10
C ILE A 67 -8.27 -11.31 4.99
N GLU A 68 -8.81 -10.10 5.13
CA GLU A 68 -10.24 -9.86 5.03
C GLU A 68 -10.54 -8.59 4.23
N PRO A 69 -11.47 -8.62 3.24
CA PRO A 69 -11.91 -7.41 2.57
C PRO A 69 -12.52 -6.43 3.59
N TRP A 70 -12.05 -5.18 3.61
CA TRP A 70 -12.56 -4.18 4.53
C TRP A 70 -13.45 -3.16 3.81
N THR A 71 -12.92 -2.46 2.82
CA THR A 71 -13.65 -1.41 2.10
C THR A 71 -13.08 -1.21 0.69
N PHE A 72 -13.74 -0.38 -0.10
CA PHE A 72 -13.25 0.06 -1.41
C PHE A 72 -13.55 1.54 -1.62
N ARG A 73 -12.80 2.16 -2.53
CA ARG A 73 -13.09 3.49 -3.08
C ARG A 73 -12.45 3.65 -4.44
N ASP A 74 -12.89 4.61 -5.22
CA ASP A 74 -12.20 5.02 -6.43
C ASP A 74 -11.36 6.29 -6.23
N ASP A 75 -10.48 6.56 -7.19
CA ASP A 75 -9.65 7.77 -7.24
C ASP A 75 -9.14 8.02 -8.66
N VAL A 76 -8.75 9.26 -8.95
CA VAL A 76 -8.09 9.65 -10.19
C VAL A 76 -6.76 10.30 -9.86
N ARG A 77 -5.66 9.67 -10.26
CA ARG A 77 -4.30 10.20 -10.05
C ARG A 77 -3.55 10.39 -11.34
N VAL A 78 -2.59 11.30 -11.31
CA VAL A 78 -1.60 11.49 -12.37
C VAL A 78 -0.34 10.76 -11.96
N LYS A 79 -0.04 9.64 -12.65
CA LYS A 79 1.23 8.92 -12.47
C LYS A 79 2.31 9.60 -13.29
N THR A 80 3.46 9.85 -12.67
CA THR A 80 4.67 10.31 -13.37
C THR A 80 5.60 9.12 -13.55
N TYR A 81 6.01 8.85 -14.78
CA TYR A 81 6.94 7.77 -15.11
C TYR A 81 8.39 8.26 -15.07
N ALA A 82 9.34 7.31 -15.09
CA ALA A 82 10.77 7.62 -15.01
C ALA A 82 11.28 8.47 -16.18
N ASP A 83 10.62 8.43 -17.34
CA ASP A 83 10.91 9.28 -18.50
C ASP A 83 10.29 10.69 -18.42
N GLY A 84 9.60 11.00 -17.30
CA GLY A 84 8.92 12.26 -17.07
C GLY A 84 7.52 12.35 -17.71
N SER A 85 7.09 11.35 -18.46
CA SER A 85 5.73 11.31 -19.00
C SER A 85 4.69 11.21 -17.89
N LYS A 86 3.51 11.78 -18.14
CA LYS A 86 2.40 11.81 -17.18
C LYS A 86 1.17 11.17 -17.78
N GLU A 87 0.53 10.30 -17.01
CA GLU A 87 -0.71 9.64 -17.42
C GLU A 87 -1.74 9.75 -16.30
N GLN A 88 -2.98 10.08 -16.67
CA GLN A 88 -4.11 10.02 -15.75
C GLN A 88 -4.65 8.58 -15.69
N VAL A 89 -4.69 8.04 -14.48
CA VAL A 89 -5.15 6.68 -14.18
C VAL A 89 -6.35 6.76 -13.25
N TYR A 90 -7.44 6.11 -13.64
CA TYR A 90 -8.59 5.86 -12.78
C TYR A 90 -8.35 4.56 -12.01
N MET A 91 -8.41 4.62 -10.68
CA MET A 91 -8.08 3.51 -9.81
C MET A 91 -9.28 3.14 -8.95
N ILE A 92 -9.50 1.83 -8.80
CA ILE A 92 -10.40 1.27 -7.78
C ILE A 92 -9.51 0.61 -6.74
N TYR A 93 -9.47 1.16 -5.53
CA TYR A 93 -8.76 0.59 -4.40
C TYR A 93 -9.63 -0.41 -3.68
N LEU A 94 -9.12 -1.64 -3.54
CA LEU A 94 -9.69 -2.69 -2.71
C LEU A 94 -8.80 -2.83 -1.48
N MET A 95 -9.33 -2.44 -0.33
CA MET A 95 -8.58 -2.38 0.93
C MET A 95 -8.84 -3.65 1.74
N PHE A 96 -7.78 -4.27 2.24
CA PHE A 96 -7.84 -5.49 3.03
C PHE A 96 -7.26 -5.29 4.41
N ASP A 97 -7.95 -5.75 5.44
CA ASP A 97 -7.37 -5.89 6.77
C ASP A 97 -6.51 -7.15 6.80
N CYS A 98 -5.24 -6.96 7.13
CA CYS A 98 -4.25 -8.02 7.16
C CYS A 98 -3.61 -8.10 8.54
N VAL A 99 -3.38 -9.32 9.02
CA VAL A 99 -2.58 -9.57 10.23
C VAL A 99 -1.37 -10.38 9.83
N SER A 100 -0.18 -9.92 10.22
CA SER A 100 1.06 -10.71 10.03
C SER A 100 1.44 -11.44 11.32
N GLU A 101 2.10 -12.59 11.18
CA GLU A 101 2.65 -13.35 12.31
C GLU A 101 4.01 -12.81 12.75
N ASN A 102 4.79 -12.31 11.80
CA ASN A 102 6.13 -11.76 12.00
C ASN A 102 6.24 -10.34 11.41
N ARG A 103 7.45 -9.78 11.47
CA ARG A 103 7.80 -8.45 10.96
C ARG A 103 9.01 -8.47 10.04
N GLU A 104 9.28 -9.61 9.41
CA GLU A 104 10.42 -9.79 8.52
C GLU A 104 10.09 -9.20 7.15
N ILE A 105 10.65 -8.01 6.86
CA ILE A 105 10.37 -7.25 5.64
C ILE A 105 11.65 -7.13 4.82
N THR A 106 11.55 -7.39 3.52
CA THR A 106 12.53 -7.02 2.50
C THR A 106 11.82 -6.20 1.43
N ILE A 107 12.01 -4.88 1.46
CA ILE A 107 11.41 -3.98 0.48
C ILE A 107 12.14 -4.06 -0.87
N ASN A 108 11.39 -3.92 -1.97
CA ASN A 108 11.91 -3.79 -3.33
C ASN A 108 12.21 -2.31 -3.69
N GLU A 109 12.54 -2.03 -4.95
CA GLU A 109 12.87 -0.70 -5.46
C GLU A 109 11.72 0.32 -5.45
N GLU A 110 10.48 -0.09 -5.14
CA GLU A 110 9.33 0.81 -5.01
C GLU A 110 9.34 1.57 -3.69
N PHE A 111 10.18 1.15 -2.73
CA PHE A 111 10.31 1.78 -1.42
C PHE A 111 11.79 1.98 -1.05
N GLU A 112 12.07 3.01 -0.27
CA GLU A 112 13.42 3.26 0.28
C GLU A 112 13.52 2.92 1.76
N GLN A 113 12.40 2.93 2.47
CA GLN A 113 12.31 2.66 3.91
C GLN A 113 10.98 2.00 4.25
N TYR A 114 10.91 1.35 5.41
CA TYR A 114 9.66 0.89 6.01
C TYR A 114 9.68 1.11 7.53
N ALA A 115 8.50 1.13 8.14
CA ALA A 115 8.33 1.29 9.57
C ALA A 115 7.07 0.58 10.07
N TRP A 116 7.15 -0.01 11.27
CA TRP A 116 5.98 -0.46 12.02
C TRP A 116 5.58 0.65 12.99
N VAL A 117 4.40 1.24 12.78
CA VAL A 117 4.01 2.50 13.42
C VAL A 117 2.78 2.29 14.30
N SER A 118 2.81 2.81 15.52
CA SER A 118 1.65 2.76 16.42
C SER A 118 0.56 3.73 15.94
N PRO A 119 -0.73 3.51 16.25
CA PRO A 119 -1.79 4.45 15.91
C PRO A 119 -1.52 5.88 16.41
N GLN A 120 -0.92 6.03 17.59
CA GLN A 120 -0.62 7.36 18.16
C GLN A 120 0.49 8.08 17.37
N ASP A 121 1.36 7.34 16.70
CA ASP A 121 2.48 7.90 15.95
C ASP A 121 2.17 8.13 14.47
N LEU A 122 1.06 7.61 13.93
CA LEU A 122 0.72 7.73 12.51
C LEU A 122 0.67 9.19 12.04
N ALA A 123 0.16 10.10 12.89
CA ALA A 123 0.08 11.52 12.58
C ALA A 123 1.45 12.23 12.49
N ASN A 124 2.52 11.59 12.97
CA ASN A 124 3.88 12.13 12.92
C ASN A 124 4.60 11.82 11.59
N TYR A 125 4.01 10.97 10.75
CA TYR A 125 4.56 10.60 9.45
C TYR A 125 3.97 11.49 8.35
N ASP A 126 4.79 11.84 7.36
CA ASP A 126 4.32 12.51 6.13
C ASP A 126 3.62 11.49 5.24
N LEU A 127 2.36 11.18 5.59
CA LEU A 127 1.53 10.22 4.87
C LEU A 127 1.06 10.81 3.55
N ASN A 128 1.08 9.98 2.50
CA ASN A 128 0.40 10.35 1.28
C ASN A 128 -1.11 10.46 1.47
N GLU A 129 -1.77 11.20 0.58
CA GLU A 129 -3.19 11.54 0.71
C GLU A 129 -4.08 10.29 0.80
N ALA A 130 -3.80 9.26 -0.01
CA ALA A 130 -4.58 8.03 -0.05
C ALA A 130 -4.45 7.22 1.26
N THR A 131 -3.26 7.16 1.83
CA THR A 131 -2.99 6.47 3.09
C THR A 131 -3.60 7.23 4.27
N ALA A 132 -3.45 8.55 4.30
CA ALA A 132 -4.07 9.40 5.32
C ALA A 132 -5.60 9.30 5.29
N ALA A 133 -6.22 9.28 4.11
CA ALA A 133 -7.66 9.05 3.97
C ALA A 133 -8.08 7.68 4.52
N THR A 134 -7.33 6.64 4.16
CA THR A 134 -7.58 5.27 4.62
C THR A 134 -7.56 5.16 6.14
N PHE A 135 -6.55 5.73 6.80
CA PHE A 135 -6.45 5.67 8.26
C PHE A 135 -7.47 6.55 8.99
N ARG A 136 -7.89 7.68 8.40
CA ARG A 136 -9.03 8.46 8.89
C ARG A 136 -10.32 7.65 8.87
N ASP A 137 -10.61 6.98 7.76
CA ASP A 137 -11.78 6.11 7.62
C ASP A 137 -11.74 4.92 8.61
N LYS A 138 -10.52 4.47 8.96
CA LYS A 138 -10.30 3.41 9.96
C LYS A 138 -10.35 3.91 11.41
N GLY A 139 -10.47 5.21 11.64
CA GLY A 139 -10.44 5.82 12.97
C GLY A 139 -9.07 5.73 13.67
N LEU A 140 -7.99 5.64 12.88
CA LEU A 140 -6.60 5.59 13.36
C LEU A 140 -5.90 6.96 13.29
N LEU A 141 -6.50 7.92 12.59
CA LEU A 141 -6.12 9.34 12.51
C LEU A 141 -7.35 10.19 12.80
#